data_AF-A0A816FX34-F1
#
_entry.id   AF-A0A816FX34-F1
#
_cell.length_a   1.000
_cell.length_b   1.000
_cell.length_c   1.000
_cell.angle_alpha   90.00
_cell.angle_beta   90.00
_cell.angle_gamma   90.00
#
_symmetry.space_group_name_H-M   'P 1'
#
loop_
_entity.id
_entity.type
_entity.pdbx_description
1 polymer ?
#
loop_
_entity_poly.entity_id
_entity_poly.type
_entity_poly.pdbx_seq_one_letter_code
_entity_poly.pdbx_strand_id
1 'polypeptide(L)'
;MDLSVRLSVVEGGCKSIETLLKLFFYWDAWLNACVAVERGMSVYKGVSFDKEKSKRFARWIIFILPIMIVGTVIHESIHRKMFKHEVKQRKWYSENYNIDEDIEIGTYTWCITSYSQWLQGYNTAVLFIHLLGPFVANLLSALFIIIGTARRRAEAQRQHSYKEHLREQWNEYKQLVISPIILVFLSTPRLIISLLSGCADVSSHTWLYICGYFVSFTPSILIFVVFVLPSNSYRKTFNESFFRICKQRR
;
A
#
# COMPACT_ATOMS: atom_id res chain seq x y z
N MET A 1 18.94 -1.64 -32.53
CA MET A 1 17.93 -2.03 -31.53
C MET A 1 16.65 -1.31 -31.92
N ASP A 2 15.73 -2.01 -32.57
CA ASP A 2 14.68 -1.40 -33.39
C ASP A 2 13.67 -0.57 -32.61
N LEU A 3 13.17 0.48 -33.26
CA LEU A 3 12.15 1.41 -32.75
C LEU A 3 10.88 0.66 -32.29
N SER A 4 10.57 -0.47 -32.92
CA SER A 4 9.48 -1.39 -32.54
C SER A 4 9.69 -2.03 -31.18
N VAL A 5 10.92 -2.48 -30.87
CA VAL A 5 11.28 -3.10 -29.59
C VAL A 5 11.23 -2.08 -28.45
N ARG A 6 11.65 -0.83 -28.70
CA ARG A 6 11.52 0.26 -27.72
C ARG A 6 10.05 0.58 -27.43
N LEU A 7 9.20 0.57 -28.45
CA LEU A 7 7.78 0.87 -28.30
C LEU A 7 7.04 -0.24 -27.53
N SER A 8 7.30 -1.51 -27.82
CA SER A 8 6.68 -2.64 -27.11
C SER A 8 7.09 -2.71 -25.64
N VAL A 9 8.34 -2.34 -25.32
CA VAL A 9 8.82 -2.27 -23.92
C VAL A 9 8.13 -1.15 -23.15
N VAL A 10 7.95 0.03 -23.78
CA VAL A 10 7.25 1.16 -23.15
C VAL A 10 5.77 0.86 -22.97
N GLU A 11 5.13 0.23 -23.96
CA GLU A 11 3.72 -0.18 -23.87
C GLU A 11 3.51 -1.26 -22.79
N GLY A 12 4.39 -2.26 -22.73
CA GLY A 12 4.41 -3.26 -21.69
C GLY A 12 4.62 -2.64 -20.30
N GLY A 13 5.55 -1.69 -20.18
CA GLY A 13 5.78 -0.93 -18.96
C GLY A 13 4.55 -0.12 -18.51
N CYS A 14 3.90 0.56 -19.45
CA CYS A 14 2.65 1.30 -19.23
C CYS A 14 1.57 0.39 -18.61
N LYS A 15 1.32 -0.77 -19.22
CA LYS A 15 0.29 -1.72 -18.74
C LYS A 15 0.66 -2.45 -17.45
N SER A 16 1.94 -2.71 -17.22
CA SER A 16 2.36 -3.67 -16.18
C SER A 16 2.84 -3.02 -14.89
N ILE A 17 3.58 -1.91 -14.95
CA ILE A 17 4.29 -1.36 -13.78
C ILE A 17 3.30 -0.97 -12.70
N GLU A 18 2.28 -0.19 -13.05
CA GLU A 18 1.31 0.28 -12.06
C GLU A 18 0.44 -0.85 -11.51
N THR A 19 0.04 -1.80 -12.36
CA THR A 19 -0.69 -2.98 -11.94
C THR A 19 0.13 -3.83 -10.98
N LEU A 20 1.39 -4.13 -11.29
CA LEU A 20 2.28 -4.88 -10.41
C LEU A 20 2.48 -4.18 -9.06
N LEU A 21 2.70 -2.86 -9.07
CA LEU A 21 2.84 -2.07 -7.85
C LEU A 21 1.56 -2.11 -7.00
N LYS A 22 0.37 -2.02 -7.61
CA LYS A 22 -0.91 -2.18 -6.91
C LYS A 22 -1.08 -3.58 -6.34
N LEU A 23 -0.76 -4.62 -7.11
CA LEU A 23 -0.85 -6.02 -6.67
C LEU A 23 0.01 -6.27 -5.43
N PHE A 24 1.29 -5.88 -5.45
CA PHE A 24 2.18 -6.06 -4.30
C PHE A 24 1.70 -5.26 -3.09
N PHE A 25 1.25 -4.03 -3.30
CA PHE A 25 0.74 -3.19 -2.22
C PHE A 25 -0.52 -3.77 -1.56
N TYR A 26 -1.50 -4.20 -2.36
CA TYR A 26 -2.72 -4.81 -1.83
C TYR A 26 -2.43 -6.15 -1.15
N TRP A 27 -1.48 -6.91 -1.69
CA TRP A 27 -1.06 -8.18 -1.10
C TRP A 27 -0.45 -7.97 0.29
N ASP A 28 0.50 -7.05 0.42
CA ASP A 28 1.10 -6.70 1.71
C ASP A 28 0.04 -6.23 2.72
N ALA A 29 -0.86 -5.33 2.31
CA ALA A 29 -1.89 -4.79 3.19
C ALA A 29 -2.83 -5.90 3.72
N TRP A 30 -3.33 -6.77 2.83
CA TRP A 30 -4.22 -7.87 3.23
C TRP A 30 -3.52 -8.95 4.06
N LEU A 31 -2.24 -9.24 3.79
CA LEU A 31 -1.45 -10.14 4.64
C LEU A 31 -1.29 -9.56 6.06
N ASN A 32 -0.98 -8.26 6.17
CA ASN A 32 -0.88 -7.57 7.45
C ASN A 32 -2.21 -7.63 8.22
N ALA A 33 -3.35 -7.44 7.54
CA ALA A 33 -4.67 -7.62 8.14
C ALA A 33 -4.91 -9.06 8.63
N CYS A 34 -4.55 -10.08 7.84
CA CYS A 34 -4.67 -11.48 8.25
C CYS A 34 -3.84 -11.78 9.51
N VAL A 35 -2.61 -11.25 9.59
CA VAL A 35 -1.74 -11.40 10.77
C VAL A 35 -2.35 -10.73 12.00
N ALA A 36 -2.94 -9.54 11.85
CA ALA A 36 -3.62 -8.86 12.96
C ALA A 36 -4.82 -9.67 13.47
N VAL A 37 -5.63 -10.24 12.57
CA VAL A 37 -6.76 -11.11 12.93
C VAL A 37 -6.27 -12.39 13.64
N GLU A 38 -5.22 -13.04 13.13
CA GLU A 38 -4.63 -14.22 13.77
C GLU A 38 -4.15 -13.91 15.19
N ARG A 39 -3.45 -12.78 15.38
CA ARG A 39 -3.02 -12.31 16.71
C ARG A 39 -4.23 -12.10 17.63
N GLY A 40 -5.29 -11.47 17.13
CA GLY A 40 -6.54 -11.30 17.86
C GLY A 40 -7.15 -12.64 18.31
N MET A 41 -7.18 -13.62 17.41
CA MET A 41 -7.69 -14.96 17.73
C MET A 41 -6.78 -15.74 18.67
N SER A 42 -5.46 -15.57 18.58
CA SER A 42 -4.50 -16.17 19.50
C SER A 42 -4.70 -15.65 20.92
N VAL A 43 -4.91 -14.34 21.10
CA VAL A 43 -5.20 -13.75 22.41
C VAL A 43 -6.56 -14.21 22.93
N TYR A 44 -7.58 -14.22 22.06
CA TYR A 44 -8.93 -14.65 22.45
C TYR A 44 -8.99 -16.12 22.86
N LYS A 45 -8.40 -17.03 22.09
CA LYS A 45 -8.43 -18.46 22.41
C LYS A 45 -7.46 -18.83 23.52
N GLY A 46 -6.39 -18.05 23.72
CA GLY A 46 -5.39 -18.30 24.76
C GLY A 46 -4.85 -19.73 24.67
N VAL A 47 -5.05 -20.52 25.73
CA VAL A 47 -4.61 -21.93 25.81
C VAL A 47 -5.32 -22.86 24.81
N SER A 48 -6.51 -22.49 24.32
CA SER A 48 -7.26 -23.26 23.31
C SER A 48 -6.87 -22.92 21.88
N PHE A 49 -5.83 -22.09 21.68
CA PHE A 49 -5.37 -21.72 20.35
C PHE A 49 -4.58 -22.87 19.69
N ASP A 50 -5.17 -23.43 18.63
CA ASP A 50 -4.52 -24.45 17.81
C ASP A 50 -3.60 -23.82 16.75
N LYS A 51 -2.29 -23.90 17.03
CA LYS A 51 -1.23 -23.39 16.15
C LYS A 51 -1.14 -24.15 14.83
N GLU A 52 -1.41 -25.45 14.82
CA GLU A 52 -1.29 -26.27 13.59
C GLU A 52 -2.45 -25.98 12.64
N LYS A 53 -3.66 -25.80 13.17
CA LYS A 53 -4.79 -25.29 12.39
C LYS A 53 -4.49 -23.91 11.84
N SER A 54 -3.93 -22.99 12.64
CA SER A 54 -3.56 -21.65 12.17
C SER A 54 -2.55 -21.67 11.03
N LYS A 55 -1.46 -22.45 11.16
CA LYS A 55 -0.46 -22.63 10.10
C LYS A 55 -1.05 -23.19 8.82
N ARG A 56 -2.03 -24.10 8.92
CA ARG A 56 -2.73 -24.65 7.76
C ARG A 56 -3.53 -23.57 7.05
N PHE A 57 -4.30 -22.76 7.78
CA PHE A 57 -5.04 -21.63 7.20
C PHE A 57 -4.11 -20.59 6.59
N ALA A 58 -3.01 -20.25 7.26
CA ALA A 58 -2.01 -19.31 6.73
C ALA A 58 -1.45 -19.77 5.38
N ARG A 59 -1.11 -21.07 5.24
CA ARG A 59 -0.69 -21.63 3.95
C ARG A 59 -1.73 -21.43 2.86
N TRP A 60 -3.00 -21.73 3.13
CA TRP A 60 -4.08 -21.51 2.17
C TRP A 60 -4.25 -20.02 1.80
N ILE A 61 -4.22 -19.12 2.78
CA ILE A 61 -4.35 -17.69 2.56
C ILE A 61 -3.22 -17.16 1.66
N ILE A 62 -1.97 -17.59 1.88
CA ILE A 62 -0.82 -17.16 1.07
C ILE A 62 -1.02 -17.48 -0.42
N PHE A 63 -1.68 -18.59 -0.76
CA PHE A 63 -1.95 -18.96 -2.16
C PHE A 63 -3.24 -18.34 -2.72
N ILE A 64 -4.32 -18.30 -1.95
CA ILE A 64 -5.63 -17.84 -2.41
C ILE A 64 -5.66 -16.31 -2.55
N LEU A 65 -5.05 -15.60 -1.60
CA LEU A 65 -5.14 -14.14 -1.52
C LEU A 65 -4.59 -13.43 -2.78
N PRO A 66 -3.40 -13.78 -3.31
CA PRO A 66 -2.90 -13.21 -4.56
C PRO A 66 -3.85 -13.43 -5.74
N ILE A 67 -4.45 -14.62 -5.84
CA ILE A 67 -5.39 -14.95 -6.93
C ILE A 67 -6.61 -14.03 -6.86
N MET A 68 -7.17 -13.81 -5.67
CA MET A 68 -8.31 -12.90 -5.50
C MET A 68 -7.95 -11.46 -5.86
N ILE A 69 -6.77 -10.98 -5.42
CA ILE A 69 -6.32 -9.61 -5.71
C ILE A 69 -6.05 -9.42 -7.21
N VAL A 70 -5.46 -10.42 -7.88
CA VAL A 70 -5.29 -10.36 -9.35
C VAL A 70 -6.65 -10.30 -10.03
N GLY A 71 -7.60 -11.14 -9.61
CA GLY A 71 -8.95 -11.15 -10.17
C GLY A 71 -9.68 -9.82 -10.07
N THR A 72 -9.45 -9.04 -9.01
CA THR A 72 -10.10 -7.73 -8.81
C THR A 72 -9.40 -6.56 -9.50
N VAL A 73 -8.12 -6.70 -9.88
CA VAL A 73 -7.30 -5.61 -10.46
C VAL A 73 -7.01 -5.82 -11.96
N ILE A 74 -7.21 -7.03 -12.49
CA ILE A 74 -6.85 -7.37 -13.87
C ILE A 74 -7.55 -6.47 -14.92
N HIS A 75 -8.76 -5.99 -14.64
CA HIS A 75 -9.49 -5.09 -15.54
C HIS A 75 -8.71 -3.80 -15.82
N GLU A 76 -7.92 -3.31 -14.85
CA GLU A 76 -7.13 -2.09 -15.03
C GLU A 76 -6.08 -2.27 -16.12
N SER A 77 -5.39 -3.41 -16.13
CA SER A 77 -4.33 -3.71 -17.12
C SER A 77 -4.89 -3.85 -18.54
N ILE A 78 -6.10 -4.39 -18.67
CA ILE A 78 -6.77 -4.62 -19.95
C ILE A 78 -7.22 -3.29 -20.58
N HIS A 79 -7.72 -2.37 -19.77
CA HIS A 79 -8.27 -1.08 -20.22
C HIS A 79 -7.25 0.06 -20.25
N ARG A 80 -6.01 -0.21 -19.85
CA ARG A 80 -4.91 0.75 -19.93
C ARG A 80 -4.35 0.83 -21.35
N LYS A 81 -4.44 2.01 -21.95
CA LYS A 81 -3.98 2.26 -23.32
C LYS A 81 -2.91 3.35 -23.35
N MET A 82 -1.98 3.19 -24.28
CA MET A 82 -0.93 4.16 -24.56
C MET A 82 -1.46 5.15 -25.60
N PHE A 83 -1.54 6.43 -25.24
CA PHE A 83 -1.92 7.51 -26.15
C PHE A 83 -0.67 8.28 -26.54
N LYS A 84 -0.44 8.42 -27.85
CA LYS A 84 0.62 9.28 -28.39
C LYS A 84 0.01 10.65 -28.68
N HIS A 85 0.59 11.69 -28.11
CA HIS A 85 0.23 13.06 -28.39
C HIS A 85 1.41 13.78 -29.01
N GLU A 86 1.19 14.37 -30.18
CA GLU A 86 2.20 15.18 -30.88
C GLU A 86 2.14 16.60 -30.34
N VAL A 87 3.24 17.06 -29.74
CA VAL A 87 3.37 18.41 -29.22
C VAL A 87 4.39 19.13 -30.08
N LYS A 88 3.99 20.25 -30.66
CA LYS A 88 4.91 21.15 -31.36
C LYS A 88 5.75 21.87 -30.32
N GLN A 89 7.05 21.57 -30.25
CA GLN A 89 7.97 22.31 -29.42
C GLN A 89 8.66 23.39 -30.27
N ARG A 90 8.67 24.63 -29.78
CA ARG A 90 9.40 25.73 -30.42
C ARG A 90 10.81 25.77 -29.83
N LYS A 91 11.83 25.48 -30.63
CA LYS A 91 13.24 25.70 -30.21
C LYS A 91 13.51 27.21 -30.24
N TRP A 92 13.91 27.78 -29.12
CA TRP A 92 14.55 29.10 -29.09
C TRP A 92 16.05 28.89 -29.28
N TYR A 93 16.54 29.06 -30.52
CA TYR A 93 17.97 29.16 -30.77
C TYR A 93 18.38 30.62 -30.56
N SER A 94 19.13 30.91 -29.48
CA SER A 94 19.76 32.20 -29.28
C SER A 94 21.21 32.12 -29.75
N GLU A 95 21.44 32.49 -31.00
CA GLU A 95 22.43 33.50 -31.42
C GLU A 95 22.56 33.51 -32.95
N ASN A 96 22.42 34.71 -33.52
CA ASN A 96 22.58 35.13 -34.91
C ASN A 96 21.53 34.67 -35.96
N TYR A 97 20.55 35.57 -36.15
CA TYR A 97 20.01 36.05 -37.43
C TYR A 97 19.86 35.04 -38.58
N ASN A 98 18.80 34.23 -38.51
CA ASN A 98 17.82 33.97 -39.59
C ASN A 98 16.69 33.14 -38.96
N ILE A 99 15.51 33.73 -38.85
CA ILE A 99 14.33 33.07 -38.24
C ILE A 99 13.68 32.21 -39.32
N ASP A 100 14.24 31.03 -39.57
CA ASP A 100 13.42 29.91 -40.04
C ASP A 100 12.87 29.22 -38.79
N GLU A 101 11.55 29.32 -38.59
CA GLU A 101 10.85 28.62 -37.51
C GLU A 101 10.86 27.11 -37.77
N ASP A 102 11.96 26.44 -37.41
CA ASP A 102 11.99 24.98 -37.38
C ASP A 102 11.13 24.49 -36.20
N ILE A 103 9.87 24.15 -36.52
CA ILE A 103 8.93 23.50 -35.60
C ILE A 103 9.34 22.03 -35.47
N GLU A 104 9.99 21.67 -34.37
CA GLU A 104 10.26 20.27 -34.04
C GLU A 104 9.00 19.64 -33.41
N ILE A 105 8.48 18.59 -34.04
CA ILE A 105 7.32 17.83 -33.53
C ILE A 105 7.84 16.82 -32.50
N GLY A 106 7.69 17.13 -31.21
CA GLY A 106 7.98 16.21 -30.12
C GLY A 106 6.81 15.27 -29.86
N THR A 107 7.02 13.96 -29.84
CA THR A 107 5.97 13.00 -29.48
C THR A 107 6.00 12.69 -27.98
N TYR A 108 4.95 13.03 -27.25
CA TYR A 108 4.75 12.63 -25.86
C TYR A 108 3.85 11.39 -25.80
N THR A 109 4.22 10.45 -24.93
CA THR A 109 3.41 9.26 -24.67
C THR A 109 2.77 9.36 -23.29
N TRP A 110 1.44 9.28 -23.24
CA TRP A 110 0.68 9.15 -22.01
C TRP A 110 0.14 7.73 -21.84
N CYS A 111 0.13 7.25 -20.60
CA CYS A 111 -0.44 5.98 -20.23
C CYS A 111 -1.72 6.24 -19.43
N ILE A 112 -2.89 6.09 -20.05
CA ILE A 112 -4.17 6.47 -19.44
C ILE A 112 -5.13 5.28 -19.48
N THR A 113 -5.84 5.05 -18.38
CA THR A 113 -6.93 4.08 -18.31
C THR A 113 -8.23 4.74 -18.79
N SER A 114 -8.88 4.16 -19.79
CA SER A 114 -10.19 4.61 -20.25
C SER A 114 -11.24 3.55 -19.89
N TYR A 115 -12.13 3.89 -18.97
CA TYR A 115 -13.19 3.00 -18.48
C TYR A 115 -14.56 3.46 -18.95
N SER A 116 -15.50 2.54 -19.12
CA SER A 116 -16.93 2.88 -19.16
C SER A 116 -17.40 3.35 -17.78
N GLN A 117 -18.51 4.09 -17.69
CA GLN A 117 -19.03 4.59 -16.40
C GLN A 117 -19.24 3.47 -15.36
N TRP A 118 -19.78 2.32 -15.79
CA TRP A 118 -19.96 1.16 -14.93
C TRP A 118 -18.62 0.62 -14.40
N LEU A 119 -17.63 0.49 -15.29
CA LEU A 119 -16.33 -0.03 -14.93
C LEU A 119 -15.53 0.95 -14.05
N GLN A 120 -15.78 2.25 -14.19
CA GLN A 120 -15.24 3.27 -13.30
C GLN A 120 -15.81 3.13 -11.88
N GLY A 121 -17.11 2.85 -11.74
CA GLY A 121 -17.74 2.55 -10.44
C GLY A 121 -17.13 1.31 -9.79
N TYR A 122 -16.97 0.22 -10.57
CA TYR A 122 -16.29 -1.00 -10.10
C TYR A 122 -14.85 -0.71 -9.66
N ASN A 123 -14.07 -0.01 -10.48
CA ASN A 123 -12.68 0.34 -10.19
C ASN A 123 -12.55 1.15 -8.88
N THR A 124 -13.42 2.13 -8.69
CA THR A 124 -13.47 2.93 -7.46
C THR A 124 -13.81 2.05 -6.26
N ALA A 125 -14.81 1.16 -6.37
CA ALA A 125 -15.17 0.25 -5.29
C ALA A 125 -14.00 -0.68 -4.91
N VAL A 126 -13.33 -1.28 -5.89
CA VAL A 126 -12.12 -2.10 -5.71
C VAL A 126 -11.03 -1.31 -4.99
N LEU A 127 -10.75 -0.08 -5.43
CA LEU A 127 -9.76 0.79 -4.80
C LEU A 127 -10.08 1.04 -3.32
N PHE A 128 -11.33 1.35 -2.99
CA PHE A 128 -11.75 1.55 -1.60
C PHE A 128 -11.66 0.27 -0.77
N ILE A 129 -12.06 -0.88 -1.32
CA ILE A 129 -11.99 -2.17 -0.60
C ILE A 129 -10.55 -2.55 -0.29
N HIS A 130 -9.66 -2.51 -1.29
CA HIS A 130 -8.27 -2.92 -1.10
C HIS A 130 -7.46 -1.91 -0.29
N LEU A 131 -7.87 -0.65 -0.24
CA LEU A 131 -7.23 0.32 0.61
C LEU A 131 -7.80 0.32 2.03
N LEU A 132 -9.10 0.57 2.21
CA LEU A 132 -9.71 0.72 3.55
C LEU A 132 -9.92 -0.61 4.26
N GLY A 133 -10.25 -1.69 3.53
CA GLY A 133 -10.57 -3.00 4.10
C GLY A 133 -9.49 -3.52 5.06
N PRO A 134 -8.21 -3.60 4.63
CA PRO A 134 -7.12 -4.00 5.51
C PRO A 134 -6.95 -3.13 6.75
N PHE A 135 -7.13 -1.80 6.63
CA PHE A 135 -7.02 -0.89 7.77
C PHE A 135 -8.13 -1.11 8.79
N VAL A 136 -9.36 -1.25 8.33
CA VAL A 136 -10.52 -1.54 9.19
C VAL A 136 -10.31 -2.86 9.92
N ALA A 137 -9.86 -3.91 9.22
CA ALA A 137 -9.57 -5.21 9.83
C ALA A 137 -8.46 -5.13 10.90
N ASN A 138 -7.38 -4.39 10.64
CA ASN A 138 -6.31 -4.15 11.61
C ASN A 138 -6.81 -3.40 12.85
N LEU A 139 -7.56 -2.32 12.65
CA LEU A 139 -8.11 -1.50 13.74
C LEU A 139 -9.07 -2.30 14.61
N LEU A 140 -10.02 -3.02 13.99
CA LEU A 140 -10.97 -3.85 14.71
C LEU A 140 -10.28 -4.97 15.48
N SER A 141 -9.24 -5.59 14.90
CA SER A 141 -8.46 -6.63 15.59
C SER A 141 -7.73 -6.08 16.82
N ALA A 142 -7.14 -4.89 16.72
CA ALA A 142 -6.47 -4.23 17.84
C ALA A 142 -7.46 -3.84 18.95
N LEU A 143 -8.60 -3.24 18.59
CA LEU A 143 -9.66 -2.90 19.55
C LEU A 143 -10.22 -4.14 20.24
N PHE A 144 -10.41 -5.22 19.50
CA PHE A 144 -10.86 -6.50 20.04
C PHE A 144 -9.88 -7.07 21.07
N ILE A 145 -8.56 -7.00 20.82
CA ILE A 145 -7.54 -7.43 21.78
C ILE A 145 -7.60 -6.58 23.05
N ILE A 146 -7.64 -5.25 22.92
CA ILE A 146 -7.60 -4.32 24.07
C ILE A 146 -8.84 -4.51 24.94
N ILE A 147 -10.03 -4.48 24.34
CA ILE A 147 -11.30 -4.60 25.07
C ILE A 147 -11.44 -6.01 25.64
N GLY A 148 -11.14 -7.04 24.86
CA GLY A 148 -11.24 -8.44 25.29
C GLY A 148 -10.31 -8.77 26.45
N THR A 149 -9.07 -8.28 26.41
CA THR A 149 -8.09 -8.51 27.47
C THR A 149 -8.42 -7.73 28.73
N ALA A 150 -8.84 -6.47 28.59
CA ALA A 150 -9.25 -5.65 29.74
C ALA A 150 -10.48 -6.22 30.46
N ARG A 151 -11.48 -6.71 29.73
CA ARG A 151 -12.65 -7.39 30.31
C ARG A 151 -12.25 -8.64 31.10
N ARG A 152 -11.42 -9.52 30.52
CA ARG A 152 -10.96 -10.74 31.20
C ARG A 152 -10.15 -10.44 32.46
N ARG A 153 -9.29 -9.42 32.43
CA ARG A 153 -8.52 -9.00 33.62
C ARG A 153 -9.42 -8.44 34.71
N ALA A 154 -10.43 -7.63 34.35
CA ALA A 154 -11.40 -7.12 35.31
C ALA A 154 -12.26 -8.23 35.96
N GLU A 155 -12.60 -9.28 35.21
CA GLU A 155 -13.30 -10.45 35.74
C GLU A 155 -12.42 -11.31 36.67
N ALA A 156 -11.12 -11.44 36.36
CA ALA A 156 -10.16 -12.24 37.14
C ALA A 156 -9.58 -11.50 38.36
N GLN A 157 -9.44 -10.16 38.30
CA GLN A 157 -8.85 -9.32 39.36
C GLN A 157 -9.85 -8.25 39.81
N ARG A 158 -10.73 -8.61 40.76
CA ARG A 158 -11.77 -7.72 41.32
C ARG A 158 -11.24 -6.50 42.10
N GLN A 159 -9.93 -6.42 42.37
CA GLN A 159 -9.34 -5.33 43.18
C GLN A 159 -9.12 -4.03 42.39
N HIS A 160 -9.05 -4.09 41.06
CA HIS A 160 -8.81 -2.93 40.20
C HIS A 160 -10.05 -2.58 39.37
N SER A 161 -10.23 -1.28 39.08
CA SER A 161 -11.34 -0.82 38.26
C SER A 161 -11.15 -1.20 36.80
N TYR A 162 -12.23 -1.54 36.09
CA TYR A 162 -12.21 -1.79 34.63
C TYR A 162 -11.51 -0.66 33.83
N LYS A 163 -11.66 0.60 34.28
CA LYS A 163 -10.98 1.75 33.67
C LYS A 163 -9.45 1.70 33.82
N GLU A 164 -8.93 1.18 34.94
CA GLU A 164 -7.50 1.07 35.19
C GLU A 164 -6.89 0.00 34.28
N HIS A 165 -7.52 -1.18 34.19
CA HIS A 165 -7.08 -2.23 33.26
C HIS A 165 -7.16 -1.81 31.79
N LEU A 166 -8.19 -1.05 31.40
CA LEU A 166 -8.25 -0.49 30.05
C LEU A 166 -7.11 0.49 29.78
N ARG A 167 -6.74 1.35 30.74
CA ARG A 167 -5.66 2.34 30.58
C ARG A 167 -4.29 1.67 30.48
N GLU A 168 -4.05 0.62 31.26
CA GLU A 168 -2.83 -0.19 31.18
C GLU A 168 -2.71 -0.90 29.83
N GLN A 169 -3.77 -1.59 29.39
CA GLN A 169 -3.77 -2.28 28.10
C GLN A 169 -3.69 -1.30 26.92
N TRP A 170 -4.31 -0.13 27.02
CA TRP A 170 -4.12 0.94 26.04
C TRP A 170 -2.65 1.36 25.95
N ASN A 171 -1.97 1.61 27.07
CA ASN A 171 -0.56 2.00 27.05
C ASN A 171 0.36 0.91 26.48
N GLU A 172 0.03 -0.36 26.69
CA GLU A 172 0.78 -1.51 26.20
C GLU A 172 0.56 -1.74 24.69
N TYR A 173 -0.67 -1.61 24.21
CA TYR A 173 -1.04 -1.93 22.82
C TYR A 173 -1.32 -0.71 21.93
N LYS A 174 -1.18 0.54 22.40
CA LYS A 174 -1.43 1.76 21.61
C LYS A 174 -0.69 1.79 20.27
N GLN A 175 0.50 1.21 20.22
CA GLN A 175 1.31 1.17 19.00
C GLN A 175 0.63 0.36 17.87
N LEU A 176 -0.16 -0.67 18.22
CA LEU A 176 -0.94 -1.46 17.25
C LEU A 176 -2.14 -0.71 16.69
N VAL A 177 -2.59 0.36 17.35
CA VAL A 177 -3.69 1.23 16.89
C VAL A 177 -3.14 2.46 16.15
N ILE A 178 -2.09 3.08 16.69
CA ILE A 178 -1.45 4.27 16.11
C ILE A 178 -0.86 3.95 14.73
N SER A 179 -0.23 2.80 14.57
CA SER A 179 0.45 2.47 13.31
C SER A 179 -0.51 2.32 12.10
N PRO A 180 -1.63 1.58 12.18
CA PRO A 180 -2.64 1.58 11.11
C PRO A 180 -3.22 2.97 10.81
N ILE A 181 -3.40 3.82 11.81
CA ILE A 181 -3.92 5.19 11.62
C ILE A 181 -2.91 6.04 10.84
N ILE A 182 -1.63 6.02 11.21
CA ILE A 182 -0.57 6.73 10.50
C ILE A 182 -0.49 6.28 9.03
N LEU A 183 -0.64 4.97 8.78
CA LEU A 183 -0.62 4.43 7.42
C LEU A 183 -1.82 4.89 6.60
N VAL A 184 -3.03 5.00 7.18
CA VAL A 184 -4.19 5.60 6.50
C VAL A 184 -3.85 7.01 6.05
N PHE A 185 -3.37 7.86 6.97
CA PHE A 185 -3.00 9.24 6.64
C PHE A 185 -1.92 9.33 5.55
N LEU A 186 -0.89 8.48 5.61
CA LEU A 186 0.15 8.42 4.59
C LEU A 186 -0.34 7.90 3.23
N SER A 187 -1.41 7.11 3.22
CA SER A 187 -2.01 6.56 1.99
C SER A 187 -3.09 7.46 1.37
N THR A 188 -3.65 8.41 2.12
CA THR A 188 -4.66 9.38 1.65
C THR A 188 -4.23 10.18 0.40
N PRO A 189 -2.98 10.68 0.29
CA PRO A 189 -2.53 11.37 -0.93
C PRO A 189 -2.69 10.51 -2.19
N ARG A 190 -2.54 9.18 -2.08
CA ARG A 190 -2.72 8.24 -3.18
C ARG A 190 -4.16 8.18 -3.67
N LEU A 191 -5.12 8.17 -2.74
CA LEU A 191 -6.55 8.22 -3.08
C LEU A 191 -6.89 9.51 -3.81
N ILE A 192 -6.40 10.62 -3.28
CA ILE A 192 -6.66 11.96 -3.84
C ILE A 192 -6.14 12.02 -5.28
N ILE A 193 -4.90 11.59 -5.54
CA ILE A 193 -4.31 11.60 -6.89
C ILE A 193 -5.04 10.62 -7.82
N SER A 194 -5.37 9.42 -7.35
CA SER A 194 -6.07 8.42 -8.16
C SER A 194 -7.46 8.88 -8.57
N LEU A 195 -8.15 9.67 -7.73
CA LEU A 195 -9.49 10.19 -8.02
C LEU A 195 -9.44 11.50 -8.84
N LEU A 196 -8.41 12.33 -8.66
CA LEU A 196 -8.25 13.62 -9.37
C LEU A 196 -7.61 13.50 -10.75
N SER A 197 -6.92 12.39 -11.06
CA SER A 197 -6.24 12.18 -12.36
C SER A 197 -7.17 12.23 -13.58
N GLY A 198 -8.49 12.12 -13.41
CA GLY A 198 -9.48 12.33 -14.46
C GLY A 198 -9.93 13.79 -14.65
N CYS A 199 -9.59 14.70 -13.74
CA CYS A 199 -10.14 16.06 -13.68
C CYS A 199 -9.12 17.18 -13.78
N ALA A 200 -7.82 16.89 -13.72
CA ALA A 200 -6.78 17.93 -13.68
C ALA A 200 -5.74 17.76 -14.79
N ASP A 201 -5.46 18.88 -15.46
CA ASP A 201 -4.53 18.95 -16.58
C ASP A 201 -3.09 18.71 -16.07
N VAL A 202 -2.59 17.49 -16.27
CA VAL A 202 -1.28 17.02 -15.75
C VAL A 202 -0.12 17.86 -16.30
N SER A 203 -0.35 18.55 -17.42
CA SER A 203 0.64 19.39 -18.12
C SER A 203 1.05 20.64 -17.31
N SER A 204 0.14 21.21 -16.49
CA SER A 204 0.41 22.45 -15.75
C SER A 204 1.17 22.23 -14.44
N HIS A 205 1.05 21.03 -13.84
CA HIS A 205 1.58 20.74 -12.50
C HIS A 205 2.28 19.38 -12.41
N THR A 206 3.07 19.02 -13.42
CA THR A 206 3.76 17.72 -13.52
C THR A 206 4.58 17.37 -12.28
N TRP A 207 5.33 18.32 -11.72
CA TRP A 207 6.12 18.10 -10.50
C TRP A 207 5.29 17.74 -9.28
N LEU A 208 4.10 18.33 -9.12
CA LEU A 208 3.20 18.03 -8.01
C LEU A 208 2.66 16.60 -8.10
N TYR A 209 2.32 16.15 -9.31
CA TYR A 209 1.91 14.77 -9.57
C TYR A 209 3.02 13.76 -9.32
N ILE A 210 4.24 14.05 -9.76
CA ILE A 210 5.41 13.19 -9.53
C ILE A 210 5.72 13.11 -8.03
N CYS A 211 5.74 14.25 -7.32
CA CYS A 211 5.96 14.28 -5.88
C CYS A 211 4.86 13.51 -5.14
N GLY A 212 3.59 13.72 -5.49
CA GLY A 212 2.47 12.99 -4.91
C GLY A 212 2.54 11.47 -5.16
N TYR A 213 2.97 11.07 -6.36
CA TYR A 213 3.23 9.66 -6.70
C TYR A 213 4.32 9.07 -5.81
N PHE A 214 5.47 9.73 -5.63
CA PHE A 214 6.53 9.25 -4.74
C PHE A 214 6.10 9.22 -3.26
N VAL A 215 5.40 10.26 -2.79
CA VAL A 215 4.83 10.30 -1.43
C VAL A 215 3.89 9.12 -1.18
N SER A 216 3.17 8.67 -2.20
CA SER A 216 2.28 7.52 -2.08
C SER A 216 2.99 6.18 -1.83
N PHE A 217 4.28 6.05 -2.15
CA PHE A 217 5.10 4.86 -1.85
C PHE A 217 5.87 4.97 -0.54
N THR A 218 5.98 6.18 0.01
CA THR A 218 6.61 6.44 1.31
C THR A 218 6.11 5.52 2.42
N PRO A 219 4.80 5.29 2.64
CA PRO A 219 4.35 4.35 3.68
C PRO A 219 4.92 2.94 3.52
N SER A 220 5.03 2.40 2.30
CA SER A 220 5.61 1.07 2.06
C SER A 220 7.12 1.02 2.30
N ILE A 221 7.84 2.09 1.94
CA ILE A 221 9.29 2.21 2.18
C ILE A 221 9.58 2.37 3.68
N LEU A 222 8.69 3.05 4.40
CA LEU A 222 8.86 3.35 5.82
C LEU A 222 8.30 2.28 6.77
N ILE A 223 7.77 1.15 6.28
CA ILE A 223 7.27 0.06 7.15
C ILE A 223 8.34 -0.35 8.18
N PHE A 224 9.58 -0.56 7.75
CA PHE A 224 10.64 -0.93 8.69
C PHE A 224 10.87 0.16 9.75
N VAL A 225 10.91 1.43 9.34
CA VAL A 225 11.14 2.58 10.23
C VAL A 225 9.98 2.75 11.22
N VAL A 226 8.74 2.60 10.75
CA VAL A 226 7.52 2.82 11.55
C VAL A 226 7.24 1.65 12.48
N PHE A 227 7.51 0.42 12.08
CA PHE A 227 7.16 -0.78 12.87
C PHE A 227 8.34 -1.34 13.68
N VAL A 228 9.56 -1.31 13.15
CA VAL A 228 10.71 -1.99 13.79
C VAL A 228 11.44 -1.07 14.76
N LEU A 229 11.73 0.17 14.38
CA LEU A 229 12.52 1.08 15.22
C LEU A 229 11.84 1.48 16.55
N PRO A 230 10.55 1.87 16.57
CA PRO A 230 9.91 2.31 17.82
C PRO A 230 9.45 1.14 18.71
N SER A 231 9.37 -0.09 18.20
CA SER A 231 8.95 -1.25 18.99
C SER A 231 10.12 -1.89 19.73
N ASN A 232 10.09 -1.87 21.07
CA ASN A 232 11.09 -2.52 21.91
C ASN A 232 11.23 -4.03 21.61
N SER A 233 10.11 -4.70 21.29
CA SER A 233 10.11 -6.13 20.98
C SER A 233 10.73 -6.40 19.60
N TYR A 234 10.29 -5.72 18.55
CA TYR A 234 10.83 -5.95 17.20
C TYR A 234 12.29 -5.51 17.08
N ARG A 235 12.67 -4.39 17.71
CA ARG A 235 14.05 -3.91 17.74
C ARG A 235 15.00 -4.90 18.43
N LYS A 236 14.55 -5.53 19.53
CA LYS A 236 15.32 -6.56 20.22
C LYS A 236 15.57 -7.78 19.32
N THR A 237 14.50 -8.33 18.71
CA THR A 237 14.60 -9.48 17.80
C THR A 237 15.46 -9.18 16.57
N PHE A 238 15.36 -7.97 16.01
CA PHE A 238 16.19 -7.51 14.90
C PHE A 238 17.67 -7.50 15.29
N ASN A 239 18.01 -6.86 16.42
CA ASN A 239 19.39 -6.79 16.91
C ASN A 239 19.97 -8.19 17.17
N GLU A 240 19.23 -9.07 17.84
CA GLU A 240 19.67 -10.44 18.11
C GLU A 240 19.97 -11.22 16.81
N SER A 241 19.10 -11.08 15.81
CA SER A 241 19.30 -11.71 14.50
C SER A 241 20.51 -11.13 13.75
N PHE A 242 20.67 -9.80 13.78
CA PHE A 242 21.79 -9.11 13.16
C PHE A 242 23.14 -9.49 13.78
N PHE A 243 23.20 -9.52 15.13
CA PHE A 243 24.40 -9.97 15.85
C PHE A 243 24.75 -11.42 15.55
N ARG A 244 23.74 -12.29 15.42
CA ARG A 244 23.95 -13.71 15.09
C ARG A 244 24.54 -13.89 13.69
N ILE A 245 24.08 -13.12 12.70
CA ILE A 245 24.63 -13.11 11.34
C ILE A 245 26.06 -12.56 11.33
N CYS A 246 26.31 -11.44 12.01
CA CYS A 246 27.66 -10.87 12.12
C CYS A 246 28.64 -11.81 12.82
N LYS A 247 28.18 -12.60 13.80
CA LYS A 247 28.98 -13.61 14.50
C LYS A 247 29.22 -14.87 13.67
N GLN A 248 28.32 -15.23 12.75
CA GLN A 248 28.54 -16.34 11.81
C GLN A 248 29.44 -15.96 10.62
N ARG A 249 29.62 -14.65 10.37
CA ARG A 249 30.46 -14.12 9.29
C ARG A 249 31.91 -13.80 9.71
N ARG A 250 32.22 -13.91 11.00
CA ARG A 250 33.54 -13.69 11.60
C ARG A 250 34.06 -15.02 12.11
#